data_AF-A0A5E4MCG0-F1
#
_entry.id   AF-A0A5E4MCG0-F1
#
_cell.length_a   1.000
_cell.length_b   1.000
_cell.length_c   1.000
_cell.angle_alpha   90.00
_cell.angle_beta   90.00
_cell.angle_gamma   90.00
#
_symmetry.space_group_name_H-M   'P 1'
#
loop_
_entity.id
_entity.type
_entity.pdbx_description
1 polymer ?
#
loop_
_entity_poly.entity_id
_entity_poly.type
_entity_poly.pdbx_seq_one_letter_code
_entity_poly.pdbx_strand_id
1 'polypeptide(L)'
;MAECLKGSADKRTSDDEEEVEFSEDSHLSVEATNTDDEEMPKHEKQNKNKKNENKTEKSKSEDDEPKSETIECPICLGPAVFPIQIPCGHVFCFLCIKGAAQQSNICPMCRQAVPRNFYKKPIFLEYPGHDQEEDFHYDGYQWFYECRSGGWWQYEKRTSEEIEQNYQLNNKRFDLLICGTLYTIDLDLNMQYNIDNPARRRKLKRENGNKLLVKGIAGIH
;
A
#
# COMPACT_ATOMS: atom_id res chain seq x y z
N MET A 1 24.36 -62.40 -17.82
CA MET A 1 24.47 -61.29 -18.80
C MET A 1 23.41 -60.26 -18.44
N ALA A 2 23.62 -58.97 -18.26
CA ALA A 2 24.76 -58.09 -18.01
C ALA A 2 24.14 -56.80 -17.43
N GLU A 3 24.86 -56.13 -16.54
CA GLU A 3 24.50 -54.88 -15.84
C GLU A 3 24.48 -53.66 -16.80
N CYS A 4 23.78 -52.56 -16.46
CA CYS A 4 24.43 -51.32 -15.98
C CYS A 4 23.43 -50.16 -15.72
N LEU A 5 23.88 -49.27 -14.85
CA LEU A 5 23.23 -48.14 -14.16
C LEU A 5 23.09 -46.85 -14.99
N LYS A 6 22.23 -45.95 -14.45
CA LYS A 6 22.23 -44.46 -14.43
C LYS A 6 20.78 -43.99 -14.62
N GLY A 7 20.19 -43.04 -13.91
CA GLY A 7 20.69 -41.91 -13.13
C GLY A 7 19.63 -40.81 -13.27
N SER A 8 19.41 -40.05 -12.19
CA SER A 8 18.49 -38.92 -11.97
C SER A 8 18.02 -38.08 -13.18
N ALA A 9 16.74 -37.65 -13.13
CA ALA A 9 16.30 -36.40 -13.76
C ALA A 9 15.06 -35.84 -13.04
N ASP A 10 15.30 -34.90 -12.13
CA ASP A 10 14.34 -33.96 -11.56
C ASP A 10 13.52 -33.27 -12.67
N LYS A 11 12.19 -33.30 -12.53
CA LYS A 11 11.30 -32.50 -13.37
C LYS A 11 11.22 -31.09 -12.80
N ARG A 12 11.90 -30.19 -13.50
CA ARG A 12 11.76 -28.72 -13.51
C ARG A 12 10.37 -28.26 -13.06
N THR A 13 10.32 -27.58 -11.91
CA THR A 13 9.27 -26.63 -11.58
C THR A 13 9.63 -25.30 -12.23
N SER A 14 8.74 -24.82 -13.10
CA SER A 14 8.86 -23.57 -13.84
C SER A 14 8.81 -22.35 -12.90
N ASP A 15 9.96 -21.72 -12.70
CA ASP A 15 10.26 -20.33 -13.02
C ASP A 15 9.07 -19.34 -12.94
N ASP A 16 8.73 -18.93 -11.71
CA ASP A 16 8.16 -17.61 -11.37
C ASP A 16 9.17 -16.82 -10.49
N GLU A 17 10.46 -17.17 -10.61
CA GLU A 17 11.58 -16.54 -9.92
C GLU A 17 12.58 -16.00 -10.96
N GLU A 18 12.53 -14.70 -11.24
CA GLU A 18 13.71 -13.90 -11.60
C GLU A 18 13.47 -12.49 -11.02
N GLU A 19 14.08 -12.22 -9.87
CA GLU A 19 15.41 -11.60 -9.71
C GLU A 19 15.29 -10.08 -9.73
N VAL A 20 15.35 -9.50 -8.53
CA VAL A 20 15.64 -8.08 -8.34
C VAL A 20 17.16 -8.02 -8.21
N GLU A 21 17.84 -7.66 -9.30
CA GLU A 21 19.29 -7.41 -9.28
C GLU A 21 19.59 -6.33 -8.24
N PHE A 22 20.33 -6.72 -7.20
CA PHE A 22 20.80 -5.86 -6.13
C PHE A 22 22.15 -5.30 -6.60
N SER A 23 22.19 -4.04 -7.01
CA SER A 23 23.46 -3.36 -7.28
C SER A 23 24.02 -2.82 -5.97
N GLU A 24 25.22 -3.31 -5.61
CA GLU A 24 26.06 -2.78 -4.54
C GLU A 24 26.84 -1.55 -5.02
N ASP A 25 27.01 -0.61 -4.09
CA ASP A 25 27.92 0.53 -4.03
C ASP A 25 27.73 1.76 -4.95
N SER A 26 27.39 2.89 -4.31
CA SER A 26 28.40 3.94 -4.12
C SER A 26 28.06 4.86 -2.93
N HIS A 27 28.94 4.80 -1.93
CA HIS A 27 29.14 5.84 -0.92
C HIS A 27 29.45 7.19 -1.61
N LEU A 28 28.75 8.26 -1.22
CA LEU A 28 29.36 9.59 -1.24
C LEU A 28 28.92 10.43 -0.04
N SER A 29 29.92 11.09 0.51
CA SER A 29 30.01 11.77 1.78
C SER A 29 29.14 13.02 1.92
N VAL A 30 28.65 13.21 3.14
CA VAL A 30 28.15 14.47 3.69
C VAL A 30 29.25 15.54 3.70
N GLU A 31 28.95 16.73 3.19
CA GLU A 31 29.61 17.97 3.59
C GLU A 31 28.55 19.02 3.93
N ALA A 32 28.66 19.54 5.15
CA ALA A 32 27.88 20.64 5.68
C ALA A 32 28.63 21.95 5.41
N THR A 33 27.91 22.97 4.94
CA THR A 33 28.36 24.37 5.04
C THR A 33 27.18 25.28 5.33
N ASN A 34 27.17 25.82 6.55
CA ASN A 34 26.38 27.01 6.95
C ASN A 34 27.03 28.26 6.37
N THR A 35 26.23 29.25 5.99
CA THR A 35 26.57 30.68 6.13
C THR A 35 25.30 31.52 6.24
N ASP A 36 25.39 32.55 7.07
CA ASP A 36 24.35 33.34 7.72
C ASP A 36 23.80 34.53 6.89
N ASP A 37 22.77 35.15 7.51
CA ASP A 37 22.37 36.56 7.49
C ASP A 37 21.64 37.15 6.26
N GLU A 38 20.41 37.62 6.48
CA GLU A 38 19.99 39.02 6.27
C GLU A 38 18.61 39.27 6.93
N GLU A 39 18.44 40.48 7.47
CA GLU A 39 17.52 40.85 8.55
C GLU A 39 16.13 41.39 8.08
N MET A 40 15.21 41.40 9.04
CA MET A 40 13.80 41.83 9.11
C MET A 40 13.44 43.25 8.62
N PRO A 41 12.12 43.56 8.53
CA PRO A 41 11.63 44.60 9.44
C PRO A 41 10.31 44.28 10.18
N LYS A 42 10.18 44.99 11.30
CA LYS A 42 9.24 44.86 12.43
C LYS A 42 7.85 45.45 12.15
N HIS A 43 6.81 44.87 12.74
CA HIS A 43 5.68 45.65 13.24
C HIS A 43 5.11 45.04 14.53
N GLU A 44 5.03 45.89 15.55
CA GLU A 44 4.63 45.63 16.93
C GLU A 44 3.25 46.25 17.17
N LYS A 45 2.35 45.58 17.90
CA LYS A 45 1.63 46.10 19.09
C LYS A 45 0.50 45.18 19.61
N GLN A 46 0.72 44.73 20.85
CA GLN A 46 -0.19 44.74 22.01
C GLN A 46 -1.45 43.83 22.01
N ASN A 47 -1.51 42.75 22.81
CA ASN A 47 -1.68 42.64 24.27
C ASN A 47 -3.16 42.54 24.71
N LYS A 48 -3.59 41.40 25.29
CA LYS A 48 -4.28 41.28 26.61
C LYS A 48 -4.91 39.90 26.86
N ASN A 49 -4.56 39.33 28.02
CA ASN A 49 -5.23 38.25 28.74
C ASN A 49 -6.74 38.48 28.96
N LYS A 50 -7.53 37.40 28.98
CA LYS A 50 -8.40 37.06 30.13
C LYS A 50 -9.02 35.65 30.00
N LYS A 51 -8.83 34.87 31.08
CA LYS A 51 -9.65 33.73 31.49
C LYS A 51 -11.14 34.07 31.42
N ASN A 52 -11.97 33.09 31.07
CA ASN A 52 -13.19 32.83 31.82
C ASN A 52 -13.63 31.37 31.66
N GLU A 53 -13.72 30.71 32.81
CA GLU A 53 -14.48 29.49 33.04
C GLU A 53 -15.96 29.78 32.83
N ASN A 54 -16.70 28.84 32.24
CA ASN A 54 -18.06 28.57 32.67
C ASN A 54 -18.46 27.13 32.30
N LYS A 55 -18.73 26.37 33.36
CA LYS A 55 -19.59 25.17 33.39
C LYS A 55 -20.93 25.49 32.73
N THR A 56 -21.59 24.50 32.13
CA THR A 56 -22.91 23.96 32.54
C THR A 56 -23.35 22.86 31.57
N GLU A 57 -23.47 21.65 32.12
CA GLU A 57 -24.47 20.59 31.88
C GLU A 57 -24.65 19.90 30.50
N LYS A 58 -24.24 18.63 30.50
CA LYS A 58 -25.09 17.43 30.36
C LYS A 58 -26.06 17.37 29.16
N SER A 59 -25.67 16.60 28.16
CA SER A 59 -26.60 15.73 27.43
C SER A 59 -26.01 14.31 27.37
N LYS A 60 -26.76 13.37 27.95
CA LYS A 60 -26.60 11.94 27.67
C LYS A 60 -27.07 11.69 26.24
N SER A 61 -26.27 10.98 25.46
CA SER A 61 -26.76 10.11 24.39
C SER A 61 -25.93 8.83 24.47
N GLU A 62 -26.56 7.82 25.05
CA GLU A 62 -26.14 6.42 25.00
C GLU A 62 -26.48 5.93 23.59
N ASP A 63 -25.48 5.92 22.71
CA ASP A 63 -25.47 5.09 21.49
C ASP A 63 -24.21 4.23 21.60
N ASP A 64 -24.31 3.13 22.37
CA ASP A 64 -23.34 2.02 22.30
C ASP A 64 -23.63 1.22 21.03
N GLU A 65 -23.35 1.84 19.89
CA GLU A 65 -23.03 1.09 18.67
C GLU A 65 -21.66 0.45 18.92
N PRO A 66 -21.47 -0.86 18.67
CA PRO A 66 -20.15 -1.46 18.80
C PRO A 66 -19.24 -0.77 17.79
N LYS A 67 -18.46 0.21 18.23
CA LYS A 67 -17.36 0.76 17.45
C LYS A 67 -16.47 -0.43 17.13
N SER A 68 -16.56 -0.93 15.90
CA SER A 68 -15.53 -1.78 15.35
C SER A 68 -14.25 -0.98 15.51
N GLU A 69 -13.36 -1.43 16.39
CA GLU A 69 -12.08 -0.76 16.60
C GLU A 69 -11.27 -0.96 15.32
N THR A 70 -11.38 0.00 14.40
CA THR A 70 -10.62 -0.02 13.16
C THR A 70 -9.14 0.11 13.50
N ILE A 71 -8.34 -0.89 13.12
CA ILE A 71 -6.90 -0.86 13.35
C ILE A 71 -6.29 0.25 12.47
N GLU A 72 -5.60 1.21 13.08
CA GLU A 72 -4.88 2.25 12.32
C GLU A 72 -3.48 1.76 11.91
N CYS A 73 -3.10 2.01 10.67
CA CYS A 73 -1.77 1.70 10.16
C CYS A 73 -0.81 2.87 10.42
N PRO A 74 0.32 2.67 11.12
CA PRO A 74 1.25 3.74 11.46
C PRO A 74 2.10 4.25 10.26
N ILE A 75 2.01 3.59 9.10
CA ILE A 75 2.72 4.02 7.88
C ILE A 75 1.87 5.04 7.10
N CYS A 76 0.59 4.74 6.88
CA CYS A 76 -0.31 5.62 6.12
C CYS A 76 -1.20 6.49 7.00
N LEU A 77 -1.17 6.30 8.33
CA LEU A 77 -1.94 7.06 9.33
C LEU A 77 -3.46 7.00 9.08
N GLY A 78 -3.97 5.86 8.61
CA GLY A 78 -5.39 5.63 8.37
C GLY A 78 -5.78 4.18 8.62
N PRO A 79 -7.06 3.80 8.41
CA PRO A 79 -7.53 2.43 8.63
C PRO A 79 -6.70 1.41 7.84
N ALA A 80 -6.33 0.32 8.51
CA ALA A 80 -5.48 -0.71 7.95
C ALA A 80 -6.27 -1.54 6.92
N VAL A 81 -5.79 -1.52 5.67
CA VAL A 81 -6.32 -2.35 4.57
C VAL A 81 -5.52 -3.64 4.53
N PHE A 82 -6.22 -4.79 4.61
CA PHE A 82 -5.61 -6.10 4.84
C PHE A 82 -4.60 -6.07 6.01
N PRO A 83 -5.07 -5.86 7.25
CA PRO A 83 -4.20 -5.74 8.41
C PRO A 83 -3.36 -7.01 8.58
N ILE A 84 -2.04 -6.84 8.65
CA ILE A 84 -1.08 -7.92 8.84
C ILE A 84 -0.26 -7.66 10.10
N GLN A 85 -0.18 -8.67 10.97
CA GLN A 85 0.70 -8.67 12.13
C GLN A 85 2.04 -9.29 11.76
N ILE A 86 3.10 -8.50 11.77
CA ILE A 86 4.47 -9.01 11.54
C ILE A 86 5.04 -9.70 12.80
N PRO A 87 6.13 -10.47 12.72
CA PRO A 87 6.59 -11.32 13.83
C PRO A 87 6.86 -10.60 15.16
N CYS A 88 7.18 -9.31 15.13
CA CYS A 88 7.37 -8.51 16.34
C CYS A 88 6.05 -8.06 17.01
N GLY A 89 4.89 -8.39 16.44
CA GLY A 89 3.56 -8.07 16.96
C GLY A 89 2.93 -6.77 16.45
N HIS A 90 3.65 -5.92 15.71
CA HIS A 90 3.11 -4.68 15.15
C HIS A 90 2.24 -4.94 13.91
N VAL A 91 1.24 -4.09 13.71
CA VAL A 91 0.23 -4.24 12.65
C VAL A 91 0.30 -3.10 11.64
N PHE A 92 0.15 -3.41 10.35
CA PHE A 92 0.20 -2.46 9.23
C PHE A 92 -0.78 -2.86 8.13
N CYS A 93 -1.03 -1.98 7.15
CA CYS A 93 -1.59 -2.43 5.87
C CYS A 93 -0.58 -3.36 5.19
N PHE A 94 -1.06 -4.41 4.50
CA PHE A 94 -0.20 -5.32 3.75
C PHE A 94 0.70 -4.60 2.74
N LEU A 95 0.15 -3.73 1.90
CA LEU A 95 0.94 -3.00 0.90
C LEU A 95 1.90 -1.97 1.52
N CYS A 96 1.55 -1.39 2.67
CA CYS A 96 2.45 -0.47 3.36
C CYS A 96 3.70 -1.17 3.89
N ILE A 97 3.53 -2.28 4.64
CA ILE A 97 4.69 -2.99 5.19
C ILE A 97 5.49 -3.69 4.08
N LYS A 98 4.83 -4.18 3.04
CA LYS A 98 5.50 -4.74 1.86
C LYS A 98 6.32 -3.68 1.11
N GLY A 99 5.85 -2.44 1.06
CA GLY A 99 6.59 -1.31 0.51
C GLY A 99 7.81 -0.96 1.34
N ALA A 100 7.66 -0.85 2.67
CA ALA A 100 8.79 -0.61 3.57
C ALA A 100 9.88 -1.70 3.46
N ALA A 101 9.46 -2.95 3.28
CA ALA A 101 10.35 -4.10 3.11
C ALA A 101 11.26 -4.02 1.88
N GLN A 102 10.90 -3.21 0.87
CA GLN A 102 11.75 -2.98 -0.31
C GLN A 102 13.03 -2.22 0.05
N GLN A 103 12.97 -1.35 1.05
CA GLN A 103 14.13 -0.58 1.51
C GLN A 103 14.91 -1.37 2.56
N SER A 104 14.20 -1.97 3.53
CA SER A 104 14.81 -2.79 4.56
C SER A 104 13.78 -3.74 5.17
N ASN A 105 14.19 -4.98 5.42
CA ASN A 105 13.33 -5.99 6.04
C ASN A 105 13.31 -5.84 7.57
N ILE A 106 12.91 -4.66 8.05
CA ILE A 106 12.80 -4.34 9.48
C ILE A 106 11.43 -3.73 9.77
N CYS A 107 10.94 -3.91 10.99
CA CYS A 107 9.72 -3.28 11.47
C CYS A 107 9.89 -1.75 11.54
N PRO A 108 9.02 -0.94 10.92
CA PRO A 108 9.08 0.53 11.03
C PRO A 108 8.90 1.07 12.44
N MET A 109 8.25 0.31 13.33
CA MET A 109 7.94 0.73 14.71
C MET A 109 9.08 0.41 15.69
N CYS A 110 9.59 -0.82 15.68
CA CYS A 110 10.58 -1.29 16.67
C CYS A 110 11.92 -1.73 16.08
N ARG A 111 12.10 -1.62 14.76
CA ARG A 111 13.33 -1.96 14.02
C ARG A 111 13.79 -3.42 14.11
N GLN A 112 12.98 -4.30 14.69
CA GLN A 112 13.24 -5.75 14.67
C GLN A 112 13.19 -6.29 13.25
N ALA A 113 14.06 -7.25 12.94
CA ALA A 113 14.12 -7.87 11.61
C ALA A 113 12.83 -8.63 11.30
N VAL A 114 12.36 -8.50 10.06
CA VAL A 114 11.24 -9.26 9.50
C VAL A 114 11.82 -10.28 8.51
N PRO A 115 11.53 -11.58 8.62
CA PRO A 115 12.03 -12.57 7.67
C PRO A 115 11.58 -12.25 6.23
N ARG A 116 12.49 -12.30 5.25
CA ARG A 116 12.19 -11.97 3.84
C ARG A 116 11.04 -12.81 3.25
N ASN A 117 10.90 -14.05 3.70
CA ASN A 117 9.86 -14.98 3.25
C ASN A 117 8.49 -14.75 3.91
N PHE A 118 8.39 -13.88 4.92
CA PHE A 118 7.15 -13.58 5.63
C PHE A 118 6.02 -13.15 4.68
N TYR A 119 6.34 -12.31 3.69
CA TYR A 119 5.36 -11.78 2.74
C TYR A 119 4.88 -12.81 1.69
N LYS A 120 5.49 -14.01 1.62
CA LYS A 120 5.04 -15.08 0.71
C LYS A 120 3.79 -15.78 1.23
N LYS A 121 3.58 -15.82 2.55
CA LYS A 121 2.41 -16.42 3.20
C LYS A 121 1.98 -15.57 4.40
N PRO A 122 1.39 -14.39 4.14
CA PRO A 122 0.95 -13.50 5.20
C PRO A 122 -0.19 -14.12 6.00
N ILE A 123 -0.20 -13.87 7.32
CA ILE A 123 -1.35 -14.14 8.18
C ILE A 123 -2.07 -12.81 8.39
N PHE A 124 -3.27 -12.68 7.84
CA PHE A 124 -4.10 -11.50 8.02
C PHE A 124 -4.87 -11.60 9.33
N LEU A 125 -5.02 -10.46 10.00
CA LEU A 125 -5.93 -10.35 11.13
C LEU A 125 -7.37 -10.31 10.62
N GLU A 126 -8.29 -10.98 11.31
CA GLU A 126 -9.71 -10.88 11.03
C GLU A 126 -10.18 -9.44 11.22
N TYR A 127 -11.06 -8.97 10.33
CA TYR A 127 -11.67 -7.65 10.43
C TYR A 127 -13.07 -7.80 11.04
N PRO A 128 -13.27 -7.50 12.33
CA PRO A 128 -14.61 -7.50 12.89
C PRO A 128 -15.43 -6.35 12.27
N GLY A 129 -16.51 -6.69 11.58
CA GLY A 129 -17.46 -5.72 11.01
C GLY A 129 -17.25 -5.36 9.53
N HIS A 130 -16.55 -6.18 8.75
CA HIS A 130 -16.45 -5.98 7.31
C HIS A 130 -17.49 -6.82 6.56
N ASP A 131 -18.71 -6.33 6.44
CA ASP A 131 -19.69 -6.94 5.55
C ASP A 131 -19.23 -6.79 4.10
N GLN A 132 -19.16 -7.90 3.36
CA GLN A 132 -18.65 -7.95 1.98
C GLN A 132 -19.45 -7.08 0.99
N GLU A 133 -20.59 -6.56 1.39
CA GLU A 133 -21.46 -5.70 0.57
C GLU A 133 -21.04 -4.23 0.57
N GLU A 134 -20.27 -3.75 1.55
CA GLU A 134 -19.89 -2.33 1.69
C GLU A 134 -18.65 -1.92 0.85
N ASP A 135 -18.04 -2.86 0.15
CA ASP A 135 -16.78 -2.64 -0.58
C ASP A 135 -16.95 -2.35 -2.08
N PHE A 136 -18.18 -2.39 -2.58
CA PHE A 136 -18.47 -2.06 -3.96
C PHE A 136 -18.76 -0.57 -4.13
N HIS A 137 -18.28 0.01 -5.22
CA HIS A 137 -18.86 1.27 -5.70
C HIS A 137 -20.37 1.08 -5.94
N TYR A 138 -21.17 2.13 -5.75
CA TYR A 138 -22.64 2.07 -5.85
C TYR A 138 -23.14 1.47 -7.18
N ASP A 139 -22.36 1.61 -8.25
CA ASP A 139 -22.65 1.07 -9.59
C ASP A 139 -22.11 -0.36 -9.81
N GLY A 140 -21.44 -0.94 -8.81
CA GLY A 140 -20.84 -2.26 -8.79
C GLY A 140 -19.53 -2.39 -9.58
N TYR A 141 -18.92 -1.29 -10.04
CA TYR A 141 -17.66 -1.35 -10.78
C TYR A 141 -16.44 -1.32 -9.87
N GLN A 142 -15.36 -1.96 -10.31
CA GLN A 142 -14.08 -1.99 -9.62
C GLN A 142 -12.92 -1.84 -10.61
N TRP A 143 -11.75 -1.47 -10.10
CA TRP A 143 -10.52 -1.36 -10.87
C TRP A 143 -9.65 -2.60 -10.75
N PHE A 144 -9.09 -3.01 -11.89
CA PHE A 144 -8.26 -4.18 -12.04
C PHE A 144 -6.99 -3.87 -12.83
N TYR A 145 -5.94 -4.65 -12.58
CA TYR A 145 -4.69 -4.61 -13.32
C TYR A 145 -4.25 -6.00 -13.79
N GLU A 146 -3.62 -6.03 -14.97
CA GLU A 146 -3.19 -7.28 -15.62
C GLU A 146 -2.06 -7.95 -14.81
N CYS A 147 -2.19 -9.28 -14.65
CA CYS A 147 -1.11 -10.12 -14.14
C CYS A 147 -0.15 -10.49 -15.28
N ARG A 148 1.15 -10.62 -14.96
CA ARG A 148 2.18 -11.02 -15.96
C ARG A 148 1.95 -12.41 -16.53
N SER A 149 1.48 -13.34 -15.71
CA SER A 149 1.11 -14.70 -16.14
C SER A 149 -0.31 -14.79 -16.70
N GLY A 150 -0.95 -13.65 -16.98
CA GLY A 150 -2.34 -13.55 -17.44
C GLY A 150 -3.37 -13.55 -16.32
N GLY A 151 -4.56 -13.04 -16.65
CA GLY A 151 -5.64 -12.79 -15.70
C GLY A 151 -5.57 -11.41 -15.04
N TRP A 152 -6.49 -11.16 -14.12
CA TRP A 152 -6.71 -9.84 -13.52
C TRP A 152 -6.55 -9.90 -12.00
N TRP A 153 -5.89 -8.88 -11.46
CA TRP A 153 -5.85 -8.59 -10.03
C TRP A 153 -6.74 -7.40 -9.76
N GLN A 154 -7.50 -7.45 -8.68
CA GLN A 154 -8.23 -6.29 -8.18
C GLN A 154 -7.27 -5.36 -7.42
N TYR A 155 -7.42 -4.05 -7.57
CA TYR A 155 -6.76 -3.11 -6.66
C TYR A 155 -7.34 -3.21 -5.26
N GLU A 156 -6.51 -2.94 -4.24
CA GLU A 156 -7.06 -2.75 -2.90
C GLU A 156 -7.91 -1.48 -2.84
N LYS A 157 -8.85 -1.45 -1.88
CA LYS A 157 -9.88 -0.42 -1.72
C LYS A 157 -9.37 1.01 -1.92
N ARG A 158 -8.38 1.43 -1.13
CA ARG A 158 -7.85 2.81 -1.15
C ARG A 158 -7.30 3.20 -2.52
N THR A 159 -6.49 2.33 -3.13
CA THR A 159 -5.95 2.59 -4.48
C THR A 159 -7.06 2.61 -5.52
N SER A 160 -8.05 1.71 -5.42
CA SER A 160 -9.20 1.70 -6.32
C SER A 160 -10.02 2.98 -6.21
N GLU A 161 -10.27 3.48 -5.00
CA GLU A 161 -10.98 4.73 -4.73
C GLU A 161 -10.25 5.94 -5.31
N GLU A 162 -8.92 5.99 -5.18
CA GLU A 162 -8.12 7.09 -5.74
C GLU A 162 -8.15 7.10 -7.28
N ILE A 163 -8.10 5.91 -7.92
CA ILE A 163 -8.27 5.79 -9.37
C ILE A 163 -9.68 6.22 -9.79
N GLU A 164 -10.72 5.77 -9.07
CA GLU A 164 -12.11 6.10 -9.37
C GLU A 164 -12.38 7.60 -9.23
N GLN A 165 -11.85 8.26 -8.18
CA GLN A 165 -11.98 9.71 -8.01
C GLN A 165 -11.38 10.48 -9.19
N ASN A 166 -10.17 10.11 -9.64
CA ASN A 166 -9.55 10.74 -10.81
C ASN A 166 -10.34 10.47 -12.09
N TYR A 167 -10.84 9.24 -12.27
CA TYR A 167 -11.71 8.89 -13.39
C TYR A 167 -12.97 9.78 -13.44
N GLN A 168 -13.65 9.96 -12.30
CA GLN A 168 -14.86 10.79 -12.17
C GLN A 168 -14.59 12.28 -12.41
N LEU A 169 -13.43 12.78 -11.96
CA LEU A 169 -12.98 14.15 -12.23
C LEU A 169 -12.46 14.35 -13.66
N ASN A 170 -12.51 13.32 -14.50
CA ASN A 170 -11.95 13.31 -15.85
C ASN A 170 -10.44 13.61 -15.89
N ASN A 171 -9.72 13.38 -14.78
CA ASN A 171 -8.27 13.42 -14.73
C ASN A 171 -7.71 12.10 -15.29
N LYS A 172 -7.30 12.11 -16.56
CA LYS A 172 -6.94 10.88 -17.28
C LYS A 172 -5.51 10.39 -17.03
N ARG A 173 -4.64 11.24 -16.47
CA ARG A 173 -3.24 10.89 -16.25
C ARG A 173 -2.73 11.46 -14.94
N PHE A 174 -2.34 10.58 -14.03
CA PHE A 174 -1.92 10.95 -12.67
C PHE A 174 -0.98 9.89 -12.10
N ASP A 175 -0.20 10.27 -11.09
CA ASP A 175 0.74 9.38 -10.43
C ASP A 175 0.17 8.89 -9.09
N LEU A 176 0.37 7.61 -8.81
CA LEU A 176 -0.03 6.94 -7.57
C LEU A 176 1.14 6.23 -6.92
N LEU A 177 1.18 6.25 -5.59
CA LEU A 177 2.13 5.45 -4.82
C LEU A 177 1.55 4.07 -4.55
N ILE A 178 2.16 3.02 -5.10
CA ILE A 178 1.76 1.63 -4.87
C ILE A 178 2.94 0.88 -4.27
N CYS A 179 2.80 0.41 -3.03
CA CYS A 179 3.83 -0.36 -2.33
C CYS A 179 5.20 0.35 -2.32
N GLY A 180 5.22 1.67 -2.08
CA GLY A 180 6.46 2.46 -2.02
C GLY A 180 7.06 2.84 -3.38
N THR A 181 6.39 2.52 -4.49
CA THR A 181 6.86 2.83 -5.84
C THR A 181 5.84 3.71 -6.58
N LEU A 182 6.30 4.74 -7.27
CA LEU A 182 5.44 5.61 -8.07
C LEU A 182 5.08 4.97 -9.42
N TYR A 183 3.80 5.00 -9.74
CA TYR A 183 3.25 4.56 -11.01
C TYR A 183 2.43 5.66 -11.64
N THR A 184 2.60 5.89 -12.93
CA THR A 184 1.63 6.67 -13.69
C THR A 184 0.46 5.76 -14.09
N ILE A 185 -0.75 6.24 -13.81
CA ILE A 185 -2.01 5.72 -14.33
C ILE A 185 -2.37 6.57 -15.55
N ASP A 186 -2.52 5.92 -16.71
CA ASP A 186 -2.94 6.54 -17.96
C ASP A 186 -4.26 5.88 -18.41
N LEU A 187 -5.38 6.56 -18.15
CA LEU A 187 -6.73 6.08 -18.40
C LEU A 187 -7.11 6.17 -19.89
N ASP A 188 -6.44 7.01 -20.68
CA ASP A 188 -6.65 7.06 -22.13
C ASP A 188 -6.07 5.81 -22.79
N LEU A 189 -4.91 5.35 -22.31
CA LEU A 189 -4.29 4.10 -22.76
C LEU A 189 -4.78 2.86 -22.00
N ASN A 190 -5.49 3.05 -20.88
CA ASN A 190 -5.83 2.00 -19.93
C ASN A 190 -4.59 1.21 -19.47
N MET A 191 -3.56 1.93 -19.02
CA MET A 191 -2.28 1.35 -18.61
C MET A 191 -1.79 1.96 -17.29
N GLN A 192 -1.19 1.14 -16.44
CA GLN A 192 -0.25 1.62 -15.42
C GLN A 192 1.18 1.33 -15.86
N TYR A 193 2.13 2.18 -15.49
CA TYR A 193 3.55 1.91 -15.65
C TYR A 193 4.38 2.59 -14.57
N ASN A 194 5.50 1.97 -14.21
CA ASN A 194 6.42 2.51 -13.23
C ASN A 194 7.09 3.77 -13.81
N ILE A 195 7.19 4.85 -13.02
CA ILE A 195 7.75 6.12 -13.48
C ILE A 195 9.25 6.03 -13.81
N ASP A 196 10.01 5.29 -13.00
CA ASP A 196 11.46 5.08 -13.15
C ASP A 196 11.78 4.04 -14.23
N ASN A 197 10.86 3.11 -14.50
CA ASN A 197 10.99 2.09 -15.54
C ASN A 197 9.69 1.89 -16.33
N PRO A 198 9.40 2.77 -17.32
CA PRO A 198 8.15 2.73 -18.09
C PRO A 198 7.93 1.48 -18.94
N ALA A 199 8.99 0.69 -19.20
CA ALA A 199 8.85 -0.60 -19.88
C ALA A 199 8.01 -1.59 -19.07
N ARG A 200 8.00 -1.45 -17.74
CA ARG A 200 7.17 -2.26 -16.83
C ARG A 200 5.75 -1.69 -16.76
N ARG A 201 4.96 -1.99 -17.79
CA ARG A 201 3.56 -1.59 -17.91
C ARG A 201 2.59 -2.75 -17.78
N ARG A 202 1.37 -2.46 -17.31
CA ARG A 202 0.27 -3.42 -17.17
C ARG A 202 -1.02 -2.76 -17.61
N LYS A 203 -1.89 -3.52 -18.28
CA LYS A 203 -3.23 -3.02 -18.63
C LYS A 203 -4.07 -2.80 -17.39
N LEU A 204 -4.95 -1.81 -17.48
CA LEU A 204 -5.97 -1.47 -16.52
C LEU A 204 -7.35 -1.81 -17.08
N LYS A 205 -8.29 -2.07 -16.17
CA LYS A 205 -9.68 -2.26 -16.53
C LYS A 205 -10.57 -1.79 -15.40
N ARG A 206 -11.65 -1.08 -15.75
CA ARG A 206 -12.81 -0.84 -14.90
C ARG A 206 -13.93 -1.77 -15.37
N GLU A 207 -14.42 -2.65 -14.50
CA GLU A 207 -15.46 -3.63 -14.85
C GLU A 207 -16.35 -3.91 -13.64
N ASN A 208 -17.57 -4.39 -13.86
CA ASN A 208 -18.43 -4.80 -12.76
C ASN A 208 -17.79 -5.98 -11.99
N GLY A 209 -17.69 -5.87 -10.67
CA GLY A 209 -16.99 -6.83 -9.81
C GLY A 209 -17.48 -8.28 -9.97
N ASN A 210 -18.76 -8.47 -10.29
CA ASN A 210 -19.36 -9.79 -10.45
C ASN A 210 -19.09 -10.43 -11.82
N LYS A 211 -18.55 -9.68 -12.78
CA LYS A 211 -18.37 -10.15 -14.17
C LYS A 211 -16.96 -10.65 -14.48
N LEU A 212 -16.01 -10.49 -13.56
CA LEU A 212 -14.61 -10.77 -13.81
C LEU A 212 -14.09 -11.85 -12.86
N LEU A 213 -13.49 -12.90 -13.42
CA LEU A 213 -12.70 -13.84 -12.64
C LEU A 213 -11.36 -13.18 -12.27
N VAL A 214 -11.16 -12.96 -10.97
CA VAL A 214 -9.95 -12.34 -10.42
C VAL A 214 -9.07 -13.37 -9.75
N LYS A 215 -7.75 -13.16 -9.83
CA LYS A 215 -6.77 -13.99 -9.13
C LYS A 215 -6.75 -13.71 -7.61
N GLY A 216 -7.27 -12.56 -7.21
CA GLY A 216 -7.26 -12.05 -5.84
C GLY A 216 -7.14 -10.53 -5.82
N ILE A 217 -6.79 -9.97 -4.66
CA ILE A 217 -6.72 -8.52 -4.42
C ILE A 217 -5.29 -8.13 -4.09
N ALA A 218 -4.70 -7.18 -4.83
CA ALA A 218 -3.37 -6.64 -4.57
C ALA A 218 -2.22 -7.68 -4.41
N GLY A 219 -2.35 -8.85 -5.04
CA GLY A 219 -1.40 -9.96 -4.91
C GLY A 219 -1.69 -10.95 -3.77
N ILE A 220 -2.82 -10.81 -3.09
CA ILE A 220 -3.33 -11.70 -2.03
C ILE A 220 -4.38 -12.63 -2.63
N HIS A 221 -4.22 -13.95 -2.45
CA HIS A 221 -5.13 -14.98 -2.97
C HIS A 221 -5.33 -16.12 -1.96
#